data_AF-A0A6I4U0Q1-F1
#
_entry.id   AF-A0A6I4U0Q1-F1
#
_cell.length_a   1.000
_cell.length_b   1.000
_cell.length_c   1.000
_cell.angle_alpha   90.00
_cell.angle_beta   90.00
_cell.angle_gamma   90.00
#
_symmetry.space_group_name_H-M   'P 1'
#
loop_
_entity.id
_entity.type
_entity.pdbx_description
1 polymer ?
#
loop_
_entity_poly.entity_id
_entity_poly.type
_entity_poly.pdbx_seq_one_letter_code
_entity_poly.pdbx_strand_id
1 'polypeptide(L)'
;MVWDLRAALLKKEEFESARLMDFEFRQRARATRLLARMLGLEEEQLVREIAVQDEAGVVALAAEAARLERETVAAQYRQCLAQARSELISERGDPSPHRLG
;
A
#
# COMPACT_ATOMS: atom_id res chain seq x y z
N MET A 1 -24.85 34.64 4.62
CA MET A 1 -24.27 33.28 4.65
C MET A 1 -22.90 33.39 5.31
N VAL A 2 -22.76 32.94 6.55
CA VAL A 2 -21.43 32.88 7.20
C VAL A 2 -20.78 31.58 6.73
N TRP A 3 -19.63 31.69 6.08
CA TRP A 3 -18.86 30.53 5.63
C TRP A 3 -18.17 29.92 6.85
N ASP A 4 -18.58 28.71 7.25
CA ASP A 4 -17.90 27.99 8.33
C ASP A 4 -16.61 27.35 7.80
N LEU A 5 -15.53 28.15 7.84
CA LEU A 5 -14.20 27.73 7.43
C LEU A 5 -13.73 26.51 8.23
N ARG A 6 -14.11 26.39 9.51
CA ARG A 6 -13.68 25.29 10.38
C ARG A 6 -14.31 23.97 9.95
N ALA A 7 -15.62 23.95 9.74
CA ALA A 7 -16.31 22.77 9.23
C ALA A 7 -15.80 22.35 7.85
N ALA A 8 -15.50 23.32 6.98
CA ALA A 8 -14.93 23.06 5.65
C ALA A 8 -13.51 22.46 5.73
N LEU A 9 -12.66 22.93 6.64
CA LEU A 9 -11.31 22.40 6.85
C LEU A 9 -11.32 20.98 7.43
N LEU A 10 -12.19 20.70 8.41
CA LEU A 10 -12.32 19.35 8.99
C LEU A 10 -12.77 18.32 7.94
N LYS A 11 -13.78 18.65 7.14
CA LYS A 11 -14.26 17.77 6.07
C LYS A 11 -13.18 17.49 5.02
N LYS A 12 -12.32 18.48 4.73
CA LYS A 12 -11.19 18.31 3.82
C LYS A 12 -10.14 17.36 4.40
N GLU A 13 -9.84 17.49 5.69
CA GLU A 13 -8.88 16.61 6.39
C GLU A 13 -9.36 15.14 6.40
N GLU A 14 -10.63 14.90 6.69
CA GLU A 14 -11.24 13.56 6.63
C GLU A 14 -11.13 12.95 5.23
N PHE A 15 -11.42 13.75 4.19
CA PHE A 15 -11.35 13.31 2.81
C PHE A 15 -9.92 12.95 2.38
N GLU A 16 -8.94 13.81 2.68
CA GLU A 16 -7.53 13.52 2.35
C GLU A 16 -7.02 12.30 3.13
N SER A 17 -7.41 12.15 4.40
CA SER A 17 -7.03 10.97 5.20
C SER A 17 -7.58 9.67 4.60
N ALA A 18 -8.86 9.66 4.20
CA ALA A 18 -9.47 8.51 3.53
C ALA A 18 -8.80 8.20 2.18
N ARG A 19 -8.45 9.24 1.40
CA ARG A 19 -7.75 9.09 0.11
C ARG A 19 -6.37 8.48 0.27
N LEU A 20 -5.61 8.91 1.29
CA LEU A 20 -4.29 8.36 1.60
C LEU A 20 -4.38 6.91 2.05
N MET A 21 -5.32 6.57 2.93
CA MET A 21 -5.53 5.20 3.38
C MET A 21 -5.93 4.26 2.23
N ASP A 22 -6.83 4.68 1.33
CA ASP A 22 -7.18 3.89 0.14
C ASP A 22 -5.96 3.67 -0.77
N PHE A 23 -5.13 4.70 -0.96
CA PHE A 23 -3.91 4.56 -1.77
C PHE A 23 -2.92 3.59 -1.14
N GLU A 24 -2.64 3.73 0.17
CA GLU A 24 -1.74 2.84 0.90
C GLU A 24 -2.21 1.38 0.85
N PHE A 25 -3.52 1.15 1.04
CA PHE A 25 -4.09 -0.19 0.93
C PHE A 25 -3.91 -0.78 -0.47
N ARG A 26 -4.20 0.00 -1.52
CA ARG A 26 -3.97 -0.43 -2.92
C ARG A 26 -2.51 -0.70 -3.20
N GLN A 27 -1.60 0.13 -2.69
CA GLN A 27 -0.16 -0.04 -2.86
C GLN A 27 0.29 -1.35 -2.24
N ARG A 28 -0.12 -1.63 -0.99
CA ARG A 28 0.19 -2.88 -0.30
C ARG A 28 -0.37 -4.08 -1.08
N ALA A 29 -1.65 -4.07 -1.42
CA ALA A 29 -2.28 -5.17 -2.15
C ALA A 29 -1.56 -5.47 -3.48
N ARG A 30 -1.20 -4.43 -4.24
CA ARG A 30 -0.49 -4.58 -5.52
C ARG A 30 0.95 -5.08 -5.32
N ALA A 31 1.68 -4.52 -4.36
CA ALA A 31 3.03 -4.96 -4.04
C ALA A 31 3.07 -6.43 -3.61
N THR A 32 2.10 -6.87 -2.80
CA THR A 32 1.98 -8.28 -2.38
C THR A 32 1.71 -9.21 -3.56
N ARG A 33 0.88 -8.81 -4.54
CA ARG A 33 0.69 -9.59 -5.79
C ARG A 33 1.97 -9.69 -6.60
N LEU A 34 2.69 -8.58 -6.76
CA LEU A 34 3.98 -8.57 -7.47
C LEU A 34 5.00 -9.49 -6.78
N LEU A 35 5.06 -9.45 -5.44
CA LEU A 35 5.90 -10.34 -4.65
C LEU A 35 5.52 -11.81 -4.86
N ALA A 36 4.23 -12.14 -4.75
CA ALA A 36 3.75 -13.52 -4.94
C ALA A 36 4.14 -14.06 -6.32
N ARG A 37 3.91 -13.28 -7.39
CA ARG A 37 4.31 -13.64 -8.76
C ARG A 37 5.80 -13.91 -8.89
N MET A 38 6.61 -13.01 -8.34
CA MET A 38 8.07 -13.11 -8.41
C MET A 38 8.61 -14.31 -7.62
N LEU A 39 7.96 -14.69 -6.52
CA LEU A 39 8.31 -15.87 -5.72
C LEU A 39 7.65 -17.17 -6.21
N GLY A 40 6.79 -17.12 -7.23
CA GLY A 40 6.02 -18.28 -7.70
C GLY A 40 4.98 -18.78 -6.70
N LEU A 41 4.50 -17.91 -5.81
CA LEU A 41 3.45 -18.21 -4.83
C LEU A 41 2.07 -17.90 -5.39
N GLU A 42 1.03 -18.47 -4.77
CA GLU A 42 -0.36 -18.20 -5.13
C GLU A 42 -0.75 -16.78 -4.68
N GLU A 43 -1.13 -15.93 -5.64
CA GLU A 43 -1.37 -14.50 -5.41
C GLU A 43 -2.53 -14.25 -4.45
N GLU A 44 -3.64 -14.96 -4.59
CA GLU A 44 -4.84 -14.68 -3.80
C GLU A 44 -4.64 -15.03 -2.33
N GLN A 45 -3.99 -16.15 -2.02
CA GLN A 45 -3.61 -16.55 -0.67
C GLN A 45 -2.75 -15.48 -0.01
N LEU A 46 -1.66 -15.05 -0.64
CA LEU A 46 -0.76 -14.09 0.00
C LEU A 46 -1.42 -12.70 0.15
N VAL A 47 -2.27 -12.29 -0.79
CA VAL A 47 -2.98 -11.00 -0.72
C VAL A 47 -4.04 -11.00 0.37
N ARG A 48 -4.71 -12.11 0.66
CA ARG A 48 -5.69 -12.18 1.76
C ARG A 48 -5.04 -11.86 3.11
N GLU A 49 -3.78 -12.25 3.28
CA GLU A 49 -3.04 -12.02 4.52
C GLU A 49 -2.82 -10.53 4.83
N ILE A 50 -2.85 -9.63 3.83
CA ILE A 50 -2.67 -8.19 4.08
C ILE A 50 -3.79 -7.58 4.95
N ALA A 51 -4.95 -8.24 5.04
CA ALA A 51 -6.07 -7.78 5.84
C ALA A 51 -5.86 -8.03 7.34
N VAL A 52 -4.99 -8.98 7.69
CA VAL A 52 -4.74 -9.41 9.07
C VAL A 52 -3.32 -9.04 9.50
N GLN A 53 -2.36 -9.13 8.58
CA GLN A 53 -0.95 -8.92 8.84
C GLN A 53 -0.51 -7.51 8.46
N ASP A 54 0.47 -7.01 9.20
CA ASP A 54 1.25 -5.85 8.78
C ASP A 54 2.26 -6.25 7.68
N GLU A 55 3.02 -5.28 7.18
CA GLU A 55 4.05 -5.54 6.18
C GLU A 55 5.10 -6.56 6.64
N ALA A 56 5.50 -6.50 7.91
CA ALA A 56 6.49 -7.40 8.47
C ALA A 56 5.98 -8.86 8.53
N GLY A 57 4.71 -9.05 8.84
CA GLY A 57 4.02 -10.34 8.84
C GLY A 57 3.87 -10.94 7.44
N VAL A 58 3.47 -10.12 6.45
CA VAL A 58 3.38 -10.58 5.04
C VAL A 58 4.73 -11.04 4.51
N VAL A 59 5.80 -10.28 4.80
CA VAL A 59 7.17 -10.67 4.42
C VAL A 59 7.61 -11.97 5.09
N ALA A 60 7.28 -12.15 6.37
CA ALA A 60 7.62 -13.38 7.10
C ALA A 60 6.90 -14.60 6.49
N LEU A 61 5.60 -14.48 6.20
CA LEU A 61 4.81 -15.54 5.56
C LEU A 61 5.34 -15.88 4.16
N ALA A 62 5.65 -14.86 3.35
CA ALA A 62 6.22 -15.07 2.03
C ALA A 62 7.60 -15.75 2.08
N ALA A 63 8.44 -15.37 3.05
CA ALA A 63 9.75 -15.99 3.26
C ALA A 63 9.64 -17.47 3.68
N GLU A 64 8.70 -17.77 4.58
CA GLU A 64 8.41 -19.15 5.00
C GLU A 64 7.91 -19.99 3.80
N ALA A 65 6.93 -19.49 3.06
CA ALA A 65 6.35 -20.16 1.91
C ALA A 65 7.37 -20.41 0.78
N ALA A 66 8.22 -19.42 0.50
CA ALA A 66 9.26 -19.51 -0.53
C ALA A 66 10.55 -20.23 -0.05
N ARG A 67 10.65 -20.56 1.25
CA ARG A 67 11.88 -21.09 1.90
C ARG A 67 13.11 -20.21 1.66
N LEU A 68 12.91 -18.89 1.72
CA LEU A 68 13.96 -17.89 1.55
C LEU A 68 14.27 -17.20 2.87
N GLU A 69 15.41 -16.51 2.91
CA GLU A 69 15.73 -15.65 4.03
C GLU A 69 14.78 -14.45 4.07
N ARG A 70 14.28 -14.13 5.27
CA ARG A 70 13.39 -12.99 5.50
C ARG A 70 13.94 -11.67 4.96
N GLU A 71 15.24 -11.39 5.14
CA GLU A 71 15.82 -10.13 4.67
C GLU A 71 15.86 -10.05 3.15
N THR A 72 16.09 -11.18 2.47
CA THR A 72 16.03 -11.25 1.00
C THR A 72 14.62 -10.92 0.51
N VAL A 73 13.60 -11.51 1.12
CA VAL A 73 12.19 -11.23 0.79
C VAL A 73 11.79 -9.80 1.16
N ALA A 74 12.31 -9.26 2.26
CA ALA A 74 12.07 -7.86 2.63
C ALA A 74 12.64 -6.89 1.59
N ALA A 75 13.86 -7.13 1.10
CA ALA A 75 14.47 -6.32 0.05
C ALA A 75 13.67 -6.37 -1.25
N GLN A 76 13.23 -7.56 -1.63
CA GLN A 76 12.35 -7.79 -2.78
C GLN A 76 11.00 -7.08 -2.62
N TYR A 77 10.37 -7.17 -1.44
CA TYR A 77 9.11 -6.51 -1.17
C TYR A 77 9.21 -4.99 -1.25
N ARG A 78 10.32 -4.40 -0.77
CA ARG A 78 10.59 -2.96 -0.94
C ARG A 78 10.65 -2.54 -2.41
N GLN A 79 11.21 -3.37 -3.28
CA GLN A 79 11.21 -3.13 -4.73
C GLN A 79 9.78 -3.21 -5.30
N CYS A 80 9.01 -4.22 -4.92
CA CYS A 80 7.61 -4.35 -5.30
C CYS A 80 6.76 -3.15 -4.83
N LEU A 81 7.02 -2.60 -3.64
CA LEU A 81 6.35 -1.40 -3.13
C LEU A 81 6.64 -0.17 -3.98
N ALA A 82 7.90 0.03 -4.37
CA ALA A 82 8.29 1.15 -5.24
C ALA A 82 7.68 1.04 -6.64
N GLN A 83 7.65 -0.18 -7.18
CA GLN A 83 6.99 -0.45 -8.46
C GLN A 83 5.47 -0.22 -8.36
N ALA A 84 4.80 -0.82 -7.38
CA ALA A 84 3.36 -0.66 -7.16
C ALA A 84 2.96 0.81 -6.99
N ARG A 85 3.78 1.60 -6.29
CA ARG A 85 3.58 3.06 -6.17
C ARG A 85 3.62 3.75 -7.51
N SER A 86 4.64 3.49 -8.32
CA SER A 86 4.81 4.11 -9.64
C SER A 86 3.65 3.79 -10.57
N GLU A 87 3.21 2.52 -10.59
CA GLU A 87 2.05 2.08 -11.35
C GLU A 87 0.76 2.77 -10.87
N LEU A 88 0.51 2.81 -9.57
CA LEU A 88 -0.70 3.44 -9.03
C LEU A 88 -0.74 4.96 -9.26
N ILE A 89 0.40 5.65 -9.19
CA ILE A 89 0.50 7.07 -9.55
C ILE A 89 0.14 7.27 -11.03
N SER A 90 0.62 6.40 -11.92
CA SER A 90 0.30 6.49 -13.35
C SER A 90 -1.18 6.25 -13.65
N GLU A 91 -1.84 5.37 -12.88
CA GLU A 91 -3.25 5.00 -13.08
C GLU A 91 -4.23 5.96 -12.41
N ARG A 92 -3.89 6.51 -11.24
CA ARG A 92 -4.84 7.24 -10.37
C ARG A 92 -4.40 8.66 -10.01
N GLY A 93 -3.18 9.04 -10.38
CA GLY A 93 -2.56 10.30 -9.98
C GLY A 93 -1.83 10.21 -8.64
N ASP A 94 -1.03 11.23 -8.35
CA ASP A 94 -0.21 11.31 -7.14
C ASP A 94 -1.09 11.45 -5.87
N PRO A 95 -0.96 10.56 -4.89
CA PRO A 95 -1.67 10.67 -3.61
C PRO A 95 -1.12 11.79 -2.73
N SER A 96 0.03 12.38 -3.06
CA SER A 96 0.67 13.42 -2.24
C SER A 96 -0.31 14.56 -1.95
N PRO A 97 -0.50 14.96 -0.67
CA PRO A 97 -1.40 16.05 -0.34
C PRO A 97 -0.95 17.33 -1.02
N HIS A 98 -1.87 18.05 -1.65
CA HIS A 98 -1.59 19.42 -2.09
C HIS A 98 -1.33 20.26 -0.83
N ARG A 99 -0.05 20.60 -0.60
CA ARG A 99 0.33 21.54 0.45
C ARG A 99 -0.42 22.84 0.18
N LEU A 100 -1.30 23.22 1.10
CA LEU A 100 -1.87 24.55 1.13
C LEU A 100 -0.72 25.49 1.49
N GLY A 101 -0.16 26.17 0.48
CA GLY A 101 0.66 27.35 0.68
C GLY A 101 -0.20 28.56 1.01
#